data_AF-A0A7C4FGN2-F1
#
_entry.id   AF-A0A7C4FGN2-F1
#
_cell.length_a   1.000
_cell.length_b   1.000
_cell.length_c   1.000
_cell.angle_alpha   90.00
_cell.angle_beta   90.00
_cell.angle_gamma   90.00
#
_symmetry.space_group_name_H-M   'P 1'
#
loop_
_entity.id
_entity.type
_entity.pdbx_description
1 polymer ?
#
loop_
_entity_poly.entity_id
_entity_poly.type
_entity_poly.pdbx_seq_one_letter_code
_entity_poly.pdbx_strand_id
1 'polypeptide(L)'
;MTTVIIFIKENLKRCNCEKLDKTQLSENALVWLPTESTHGPHIQLIYLGVIYEYVDYEIGEAIFIDRGDYLQCDREENPTTRALERVIARLENVEETLASNSGMAAISNTLTHSLKSGGKVVVPMELYSSTLVLLNNTYPKFGIKVEKV
;
A
#
# COMPACT_ATOMS: atom_id res chain seq x y z
N MET A 1 -4.91 -10.67 10.99
CA MET A 1 -3.58 -10.01 10.98
C MET A 1 -3.84 -8.57 10.54
N THR A 2 -3.65 -7.60 11.43
CA THR A 2 -4.13 -6.22 11.23
C THR A 2 -3.37 -5.53 10.09
N THR A 3 -4.00 -5.43 8.93
CA THR A 3 -3.46 -4.72 7.77
C THR A 3 -3.70 -3.23 7.96
N VAL A 4 -2.63 -2.44 7.98
CA VAL A 4 -2.71 -0.97 8.06
C VAL A 4 -2.08 -0.39 6.80
N ILE A 5 -2.65 0.69 6.30
CA ILE A 5 -2.46 1.12 4.92
C ILE A 5 -1.81 2.48 4.85
N ILE A 6 -0.82 2.59 3.96
CA ILE A 6 -0.12 3.83 3.63
C ILE A 6 -0.78 4.45 2.40
N PHE A 7 -1.04 5.75 2.45
CA PHE A 7 -1.54 6.53 1.32
C PHE A 7 -0.37 7.13 0.56
N ILE A 8 -0.22 6.76 -0.72
CA ILE A 8 0.82 7.33 -1.57
C ILE A 8 0.16 8.41 -2.41
N LYS A 9 0.64 9.65 -2.24
CA LYS A 9 0.30 10.79 -3.10
C LYS A 9 1.58 11.26 -3.77
N GLU A 10 2.15 10.42 -4.63
CA GLU A 10 3.35 10.75 -5.39
C GLU A 10 3.15 10.34 -6.86
N ASN A 11 3.53 11.26 -7.75
CA ASN A 11 3.40 11.32 -9.22
C ASN A 11 3.76 10.02 -9.99
N LEU A 12 3.08 8.91 -9.75
CA LEU A 12 3.13 7.70 -10.57
C LEU A 12 2.24 7.94 -11.81
N LYS A 13 2.85 8.48 -12.87
CA LYS A 13 2.23 8.84 -14.16
C LYS A 13 1.57 7.67 -14.95
N ARG A 14 1.16 6.58 -14.30
CA ARG A 14 0.58 5.40 -14.98
C ARG A 14 -0.70 4.83 -14.36
N CYS A 15 -1.11 5.21 -13.15
CA CYS A 15 -2.36 4.70 -12.58
C CYS A 15 -3.56 5.49 -13.10
N ASN A 16 -4.34 4.87 -13.99
CA ASN A 16 -5.56 5.44 -14.55
C ASN A 16 -6.73 5.23 -13.57
N CYS A 17 -6.73 5.97 -12.46
CA CYS A 17 -7.79 5.92 -11.46
C CYS A 17 -8.81 7.05 -11.75
N GLU A 18 -9.94 6.72 -12.40
CA GLU A 18 -11.07 7.65 -12.53
C GLU A 18 -11.58 8.07 -11.14
N LYS A 19 -11.65 9.38 -10.89
CA LYS A 19 -12.17 9.95 -9.64
C LYS A 19 -13.68 9.70 -9.57
N LEU A 20 -14.13 8.93 -8.59
CA LEU A 20 -15.55 8.59 -8.38
C LEU A 20 -16.19 9.46 -7.29
N ASP A 21 -17.46 9.80 -7.51
CA ASP A 21 -18.28 10.64 -6.64
C ASP A 21 -18.77 9.90 -5.38
N LYS A 22 -18.75 10.55 -4.22
CA LYS A 22 -18.90 9.90 -2.89
C LYS A 22 -20.26 9.24 -2.66
N THR A 23 -21.28 9.63 -3.41
CA THR A 23 -22.64 9.04 -3.36
C THR A 23 -22.71 7.60 -3.85
N GLN A 24 -21.70 7.14 -4.60
CA GLN A 24 -21.63 5.74 -5.08
C GLN A 24 -20.81 4.81 -4.17
N LEU A 25 -20.36 5.25 -3.00
CA LEU A 25 -19.53 4.44 -2.09
C LEU A 25 -20.22 3.16 -1.60
N SER A 26 -21.55 3.15 -1.46
CA SER A 26 -22.30 1.94 -1.05
C SER A 26 -22.50 0.92 -2.16
N GLU A 27 -22.54 1.35 -3.42
CA GLU A 27 -22.66 0.47 -4.60
C GLU A 27 -21.27 0.06 -5.13
N ASN A 28 -20.28 0.94 -5.02
CA ASN A 28 -18.90 0.73 -5.46
C ASN A 28 -18.00 0.08 -4.39
N ALA A 29 -18.52 -0.29 -3.21
CA ALA A 29 -17.78 -1.18 -2.31
C ALA A 29 -17.75 -2.63 -2.83
N LEU A 30 -18.76 -3.02 -3.62
CA LEU A 30 -18.86 -4.32 -4.32
C LEU A 30 -18.18 -4.27 -5.69
N VAL A 31 -17.05 -3.58 -5.79
CA VAL A 31 -16.28 -3.54 -7.03
C VAL A 31 -15.73 -4.93 -7.32
N TRP A 32 -16.19 -5.48 -8.45
CA TRP A 32 -15.58 -6.64 -9.09
C TRP A 32 -14.13 -6.27 -9.46
N LEU A 33 -13.17 -6.83 -8.72
CA LEU A 33 -11.76 -6.68 -9.03
C LEU A 33 -11.39 -7.85 -9.95
N PRO A 34 -10.85 -7.59 -11.15
CA PRO A 34 -10.49 -8.66 -12.06
C PRO A 34 -9.31 -9.43 -11.47
N THR A 35 -9.58 -10.49 -10.72
CA THR A 35 -8.65 -11.60 -10.58
C THR A 35 -9.10 -12.64 -11.58
N GLU A 36 -8.37 -12.75 -12.68
CA GLU A 36 -8.60 -13.78 -13.71
C GLU A 36 -8.55 -15.15 -13.03
N SER A 37 -9.72 -15.74 -12.84
CA SER A 37 -9.86 -17.10 -12.36
C SER A 37 -10.83 -17.81 -13.28
N THR A 38 -10.52 -19.06 -13.60
CA THR A 38 -11.29 -19.90 -14.51
C THR A 38 -12.74 -20.12 -14.08
N HIS A 39 -13.04 -19.97 -12.79
CA HIS A 39 -14.33 -20.34 -12.20
C HIS A 39 -15.15 -19.14 -11.68
N GLY A 40 -14.64 -17.91 -11.79
CA GLY A 40 -15.38 -16.68 -11.45
C GLY A 40 -16.08 -16.67 -10.08
N PRO A 41 -15.38 -16.89 -8.96
CA PRO A 41 -15.98 -16.85 -7.64
C PRO A 41 -16.48 -15.43 -7.30
N HIS A 42 -17.63 -15.34 -6.62
CA HIS A 42 -18.18 -14.06 -6.17
C HIS A 42 -17.36 -13.38 -5.07
N ILE A 43 -16.59 -14.16 -4.31
CA ILE A 43 -15.72 -13.69 -3.24
C ILE A 43 -14.29 -13.68 -3.74
N GLN A 44 -13.53 -12.65 -3.34
CA GLN A 44 -12.10 -12.56 -3.63
C GLN A 44 -11.36 -13.82 -3.17
N LEU A 45 -10.59 -14.41 -4.09
CA LEU A 45 -9.74 -15.56 -3.80
C LEU A 45 -8.56 -15.18 -2.89
N ILE A 46 -8.12 -16.14 -2.09
CA ILE A 46 -6.95 -16.01 -1.22
C ILE A 46 -5.77 -16.70 -1.91
N TYR A 47 -4.82 -15.91 -2.38
CA TYR A 47 -3.56 -16.37 -2.96
C TYR A 47 -2.51 -16.53 -1.86
N LEU A 48 -2.15 -17.79 -1.55
CA LEU A 48 -1.13 -18.16 -0.58
C LEU A 48 0.22 -18.53 -1.24
N GLY A 49 0.43 -18.07 -2.47
CA GLY A 49 1.68 -18.25 -3.20
C GLY A 49 2.78 -17.30 -2.69
N VAL A 50 4.04 -17.70 -2.84
CA VAL A 50 5.21 -16.88 -2.42
C VAL A 50 5.97 -16.34 -3.63
N ILE A 51 6.08 -17.17 -4.67
CA ILE A 51 6.78 -16.89 -5.92
C ILE A 51 5.77 -17.13 -7.04
N TYR A 52 5.78 -16.24 -8.01
CA TYR A 52 4.91 -16.30 -9.18
C TYR A 52 5.75 -16.58 -10.43
N GLU A 53 5.13 -17.17 -11.44
CA GLU A 53 5.78 -17.37 -12.72
C GLU A 53 5.99 -16.01 -13.39
N TYR A 54 7.24 -15.74 -13.75
CA TYR A 54 7.67 -14.45 -14.28
C TYR A 54 7.46 -14.34 -15.80
N VAL A 55 7.49 -15.48 -16.49
CA VAL A 55 7.36 -15.60 -17.94
C VAL A 55 6.23 -16.54 -18.23
N ASP A 56 5.28 -16.10 -19.05
CA ASP A 56 4.32 -17.01 -19.64
C ASP A 56 5.05 -17.86 -20.69
N TYR A 57 5.13 -19.17 -20.46
CA TYR A 57 5.85 -20.08 -21.36
C TYR A 57 5.20 -20.19 -22.75
N GLU A 58 3.92 -19.86 -22.90
CA GLU A 58 3.22 -19.91 -24.19
C GLU A 58 3.43 -18.63 -25.00
N ILE A 59 3.46 -17.47 -24.34
CA ILE A 59 3.53 -16.15 -24.97
C ILE A 59 4.98 -15.64 -25.04
N GLY A 60 5.86 -16.11 -24.15
CA GLY A 60 7.26 -15.66 -24.03
C GLY A 60 7.41 -14.24 -23.49
N GLU A 61 6.33 -13.62 -23.04
CA GLU A 61 6.31 -12.27 -22.48
C GLU A 61 6.35 -12.30 -20.95
N ALA A 62 6.91 -11.24 -20.36
CA ALA A 62 6.98 -11.08 -18.92
C ALA A 62 5.62 -10.65 -18.36
N ILE A 63 5.21 -11.25 -17.25
CA ILE A 63 3.98 -10.85 -16.55
C ILE A 63 4.27 -9.59 -15.74
N PHE A 64 3.60 -8.50 -16.11
CA PHE A 64 3.73 -7.21 -15.43
C PHE A 64 2.68 -7.08 -14.33
N ILE A 65 3.10 -6.52 -13.19
CA ILE A 65 2.16 -6.09 -12.15
C ILE A 65 1.45 -4.80 -12.53
N ASP A 66 0.36 -4.52 -11.83
CA ASP A 66 -0.41 -3.28 -11.95
C ASP A 66 0.47 -2.02 -11.78
N ARG A 67 1.52 -2.14 -10.96
CA ARG A 67 2.48 -1.05 -10.68
C ARG A 67 3.58 -0.90 -11.74
N GLY A 68 3.59 -1.75 -12.78
CA GLY A 68 4.48 -1.64 -13.95
C GLY A 68 5.84 -2.32 -13.80
N ASP A 69 6.05 -3.08 -12.72
CA ASP A 69 7.23 -3.92 -12.50
C ASP A 69 6.92 -5.39 -12.83
N TYR A 70 7.90 -6.25 -12.61
CA TYR A 70 7.83 -7.69 -12.85
C TYR A 70 7.28 -8.43 -11.63
N LEU A 71 6.24 -9.26 -11.78
CA LEU A 71 5.74 -10.06 -10.66
C LEU A 71 6.69 -11.24 -10.40
N GLN A 72 7.52 -11.15 -9.37
CA GLN A 72 8.36 -12.28 -8.95
C GLN A 72 7.93 -12.85 -7.61
N CYS A 73 7.64 -11.97 -6.64
CA CYS A 73 7.43 -12.36 -5.26
C CYS A 73 6.22 -11.68 -4.62
N ASP A 74 5.58 -12.41 -3.73
CA ASP A 74 4.48 -11.94 -2.88
C ASP A 74 4.80 -10.69 -2.05
N ARG A 75 6.09 -10.49 -1.76
CA ARG A 75 6.59 -9.29 -1.07
C ARG A 75 6.38 -8.02 -1.90
N GLU A 76 6.34 -8.12 -3.22
CA GLU A 76 6.19 -6.99 -4.14
C GLU A 76 4.72 -6.73 -4.40
N GLU A 77 4.00 -7.78 -4.79
CA GLU A 77 2.55 -7.72 -5.00
C GLU A 77 1.92 -9.11 -4.79
N ASN A 78 0.80 -9.14 -4.08
CA ASN A 78 -0.06 -10.32 -3.95
C ASN A 78 -1.45 -9.92 -4.48
N PRO A 79 -2.08 -10.68 -5.39
CA PRO A 79 -3.39 -10.33 -5.94
C PRO A 79 -4.49 -10.10 -4.87
N THR A 80 -4.47 -10.89 -3.79
CA THR A 80 -5.37 -10.74 -2.63
C THR A 80 -5.15 -9.41 -1.93
N THR A 81 -3.89 -9.04 -1.69
CA THR A 81 -3.52 -7.80 -1.02
C THR A 81 -3.77 -6.60 -1.91
N ARG A 82 -3.49 -6.71 -3.20
CA ARG A 82 -3.73 -5.67 -4.20
C ARG A 82 -5.22 -5.35 -4.32
N ALA A 83 -6.08 -6.37 -4.20
CA ALA A 83 -7.50 -6.17 -4.19
C ALA A 83 -7.95 -5.29 -3.00
N LEU A 84 -7.43 -5.58 -1.80
CA LEU A 84 -7.69 -4.79 -0.59
C LEU A 84 -7.19 -3.34 -0.73
N GLU A 85 -5.98 -3.15 -1.26
CA GLU A 85 -5.43 -1.82 -1.52
C GLU A 85 -6.34 -1.01 -2.43
N ARG A 86 -6.75 -1.55 -3.57
CA ARG A 86 -7.62 -0.83 -4.51
C ARG A 86 -8.95 -0.40 -3.88
N VAL A 87 -9.56 -1.24 -3.04
CA VAL A 87 -10.78 -0.86 -2.30
C VAL A 87 -10.50 0.33 -1.38
N ILE A 88 -9.41 0.29 -0.62
CA ILE A 88 -9.12 1.32 0.37
C ILE A 88 -8.65 2.62 -0.29
N ALA A 89 -7.93 2.55 -1.40
CA ALA A 89 -7.62 3.71 -2.23
C ALA A 89 -8.88 4.44 -2.68
N ARG A 90 -9.91 3.69 -3.11
CA ARG A 90 -11.20 4.26 -3.50
C ARG A 90 -11.95 4.87 -2.32
N LEU A 91 -11.99 4.19 -1.17
CA LEU A 91 -12.66 4.70 0.03
C LEU A 91 -12.05 6.02 0.52
N GLU A 92 -10.73 6.12 0.45
CA GLU A 92 -9.97 7.26 0.97
C GLU A 92 -9.75 8.35 -0.09
N ASN A 93 -10.27 8.15 -1.31
CA ASN A 93 -10.11 9.06 -2.46
C ASN A 93 -8.65 9.41 -2.74
N VAL A 94 -7.77 8.42 -2.67
CA VAL A 94 -6.36 8.54 -3.03
C VAL A 94 -6.07 7.80 -4.33
N GLU A 95 -4.93 8.11 -4.96
CA GLU A 95 -4.51 7.45 -6.19
C GLU A 95 -4.12 6.00 -5.94
N GLU A 96 -3.33 5.76 -4.88
CA GLU A 96 -2.78 4.46 -4.55
C GLU A 96 -2.63 4.27 -3.05
N THR A 97 -2.68 3.00 -2.66
CA THR A 97 -2.44 2.59 -1.27
C THR A 97 -1.56 1.36 -1.20
N LEU A 98 -0.78 1.27 -0.11
CA LEU A 98 0.06 0.12 0.19
C LEU A 98 -0.37 -0.53 1.50
N ALA A 99 -0.67 -1.82 1.45
CA ALA A 99 -0.97 -2.62 2.63
C ALA A 99 0.32 -2.99 3.38
N SER A 100 0.30 -2.86 4.71
CA SER A 100 1.41 -3.24 5.59
C SER A 100 0.96 -4.23 6.65
N ASN A 101 1.90 -5.08 7.10
CA ASN A 101 1.64 -6.13 8.10
C ASN A 101 1.31 -5.58 9.51
N SER A 102 1.54 -4.28 9.77
CA SER A 102 1.15 -3.61 11.02
C SER A 102 1.02 -2.10 10.85
N GLY A 103 0.34 -1.44 11.80
CA GLY A 103 0.25 0.03 11.84
C GLY A 103 1.59 0.73 12.04
N MET A 104 2.45 0.17 12.88
CA MET A 104 3.79 0.74 13.06
C MET A 104 4.66 0.56 11.83
N ALA A 105 4.49 -0.51 11.06
CA ALA A 105 5.16 -0.68 9.77
C ALA A 105 4.68 0.36 8.75
N ALA A 106 3.37 0.64 8.70
CA ALA A 106 2.83 1.68 7.83
C ALA A 106 3.42 3.07 8.19
N ILE A 107 3.41 3.42 9.48
CA ILE A 107 3.94 4.70 9.97
C ILE A 107 5.44 4.80 9.73
N SER A 108 6.22 3.78 10.11
CA SER A 108 7.68 3.84 9.99
C SER A 108 8.14 3.87 8.54
N ASN A 109 7.49 3.11 7.64
CA ASN A 109 7.84 3.13 6.22
C ASN A 109 7.56 4.51 5.60
N THR A 110 6.40 5.09 5.92
CA THR A 110 6.02 6.45 5.46
C THR A 110 7.02 7.51 5.91
N LEU A 111 7.38 7.48 7.21
CA LEU A 111 8.34 8.43 7.78
C LEU A 111 9.74 8.22 7.22
N THR A 112 10.19 6.97 7.04
CA THR A 112 11.52 6.67 6.51
C THR A 112 11.66 7.03 5.03
N HIS A 113 10.59 6.88 4.24
CA HIS A 113 10.54 7.35 2.85
C HIS A 113 10.66 8.87 2.76
N SER A 114 9.95 9.58 3.65
CA SER A 114 9.85 11.05 3.58
C SER A 114 11.03 11.77 4.24
N LEU A 115 11.63 11.18 5.28
CA LEU A 115 12.66 11.83 6.09
C LEU A 115 14.06 11.43 5.63
N LYS A 116 14.95 12.42 5.56
CA LYS A 116 16.38 12.23 5.31
C LYS A 116 17.19 12.62 6.54
N SER A 117 18.40 12.09 6.65
CA SER A 117 19.35 12.48 7.70
C SER A 117 19.59 13.98 7.68
N GLY A 118 19.62 14.61 8.86
CA GLY A 118 19.65 16.06 9.04
C GLY A 118 18.29 16.75 8.94
N GLY A 119 17.23 16.02 8.58
CA GLY A 119 15.86 16.51 8.50
C GLY A 119 15.24 16.84 9.86
N LYS A 120 14.09 17.51 9.83
CA LYS A 120 13.28 17.86 11.01
C LYS A 120 11.84 17.40 10.79
N VAL A 121 11.21 16.84 11.82
CA VAL A 121 9.79 16.47 11.82
C VAL A 121 9.08 17.20 12.97
N VAL A 122 7.91 17.77 12.66
CA VAL A 122 7.06 18.48 13.62
C VAL A 122 5.87 17.60 13.94
N VAL A 123 5.60 17.37 15.22
CA VAL A 123 4.54 16.46 15.67
C VAL A 123 3.74 17.06 16.83
N PRO A 124 2.46 16.68 17.02
CA PRO A 124 1.70 17.15 18.15
C PRO A 124 2.22 16.57 19.48
N MET A 125 1.95 17.27 20.58
CA MET A 125 2.27 16.79 21.93
C MET A 125 1.63 15.44 22.28
N GLU A 126 0.44 15.18 21.74
CA GLU A 126 -0.32 13.95 21.95
C GLU A 126 -0.30 13.08 20.68
N LEU A 127 0.39 11.93 20.77
CA LEU A 127 0.48 10.93 19.72
C LEU A 127 0.36 9.53 20.32
N TYR A 128 0.03 8.56 19.46
CA TYR A 128 0.06 7.16 19.84
C TYR A 128 1.42 6.78 20.45
N SER A 129 1.40 6.10 21.60
CA SER A 129 2.58 5.87 22.44
C SER A 129 3.74 5.21 21.68
N SER A 130 3.46 4.19 20.86
CA SER A 130 4.50 3.53 20.07
C SER A 130 5.12 4.45 19.02
N THR A 131 4.37 5.39 18.46
CA THR A 131 4.88 6.41 17.53
C THR A 131 5.77 7.42 18.25
N LEU A 132 5.45 7.80 19.48
CA LEU A 132 6.31 8.63 20.31
C LEU A 132 7.64 7.93 20.64
N VAL A 133 7.60 6.63 20.96
CA VAL A 133 8.82 5.85 21.20
C VAL A 133 9.69 5.81 19.94
N LEU A 134 9.09 5.57 18.78
CA LEU A 134 9.79 5.57 17.49
C LEU A 134 10.46 6.92 17.20
N LEU A 135 9.73 8.02 17.38
CA LEU A 135 10.23 9.37 17.12
C LEU A 135 11.28 9.83 18.14
N ASN A 136 11.15 9.51 19.43
CA ASN A 136 12.09 10.00 20.44
C ASN A 136 13.35 9.13 20.56
N ASN A 137 13.28 7.83 20.26
CA ASN A 137 14.38 6.91 20.53
C ASN A 137 15.09 6.40 19.26
N THR A 138 14.37 6.26 18.14
CA THR A 138 14.90 5.63 16.93
C THR A 138 15.34 6.68 15.91
N TYR A 139 14.45 7.60 15.51
CA TYR A 139 14.75 8.58 14.47
C TYR A 139 15.90 9.57 14.77
N PRO A 140 16.17 9.96 16.03
CA PRO A 140 17.33 10.80 16.36
C PRO A 140 18.67 10.12 16.05
N LYS A 141 18.72 8.77 16.11
CA LYS A 141 19.90 7.99 15.70
C LYS A 141 20.16 8.04 14.20
N PHE A 142 19.12 8.30 13.41
CA PHE A 142 19.20 8.53 11.95
C PHE A 142 19.45 10.01 11.61
N GLY A 143 19.78 10.86 12.60
CA GLY A 143 20.08 12.28 12.40
C GLY A 143 18.84 13.16 12.19
N ILE A 144 17.64 12.68 12.53
CA ILE A 144 16.40 13.44 12.38
C ILE A 144 16.07 14.16 13.69
N LYS A 145 15.75 15.45 13.60
CA LYS A 145 15.31 16.27 14.73
C LYS A 145 13.79 16.20 14.89
N VAL A 146 13.32 15.93 16.10
CA VAL A 146 11.88 15.90 16.41
C VAL A 146 11.52 17.15 17.22
N GLU A 147 10.56 17.92 16.74
CA GLU A 147 9.97 19.06 17.44
C GLU A 147 8.51 18.76 17.77
N LYS A 148 8.13 18.94 19.03
CA LYS A 148 6.76 18.74 19.50
C LYS A 148 6.07 20.10 19.62
N VAL A 149 4.85 20.21 19.12
CA VAL A 149 4.01 21.42 19.11
C VAL A 149 2.66 21.13 19.76
#